data_AF-A0A3M5RR28-F1
#
_entry.id   AF-A0A3M5RR28-F1
#
_cell.length_a   1.000
_cell.length_b   1.000
_cell.length_c   1.000
_cell.angle_alpha   90.00
_cell.angle_beta   90.00
_cell.angle_gamma   90.00
#
_symmetry.space_group_name_H-M   'P 1'
#
loop_
_entity.id
_entity.type
_entity.pdbx_description
1 polymer ?
#
loop_
_entity_poly.entity_id
_entity_poly.type
_entity_poly.pdbx_seq_one_letter_code
_entity_poly.pdbx_strand_id
1 'polypeptide(L)'
;MVMGRVLHELSYLENWRALSLRIRCALEPDEPRLIEHYLAEGRYLARFTATPPLMLAETTFRLLMDTARDTALPWHWRCLCLDQVWRPLRDLQAIAVTPDRRQRWQACAQQLATCVLQPSIPLSELVQGHCDE
;
A
#
# COMPACT_ATOMS: atom_id res chain seq x y z
N MET A 1 -10.27 14.66 -28.93
CA MET A 1 -9.07 13.88 -28.53
C MET A 1 -8.79 13.93 -27.02
N VAL A 2 -9.26 14.94 -26.27
CA VAL A 2 -9.11 15.02 -24.80
C VAL A 2 -9.88 13.91 -24.06
N MET A 3 -11.11 13.60 -24.49
CA MET A 3 -11.97 12.59 -23.85
C MET A 3 -11.35 11.18 -23.84
N GLY A 4 -10.69 10.77 -24.93
CA GLY A 4 -10.03 9.46 -25.00
C GLY A 4 -8.84 9.33 -24.05
N ARG A 5 -8.14 10.45 -23.76
CA ARG A 5 -7.04 10.48 -22.80
C ARG A 5 -7.55 10.36 -21.36
N VAL A 6 -8.61 11.08 -21.04
CA VAL A 6 -9.27 11.03 -19.71
C VAL A 6 -9.80 9.62 -19.42
N LEU A 7 -10.48 8.98 -20.39
CA LEU A 7 -10.99 7.61 -20.23
C LEU A 7 -9.86 6.59 -20.04
N HIS A 8 -8.73 6.77 -20.73
CA HIS A 8 -7.55 5.93 -20.55
C HIS A 8 -6.91 6.14 -19.17
N GLU A 9 -6.74 7.38 -18.70
CA GLU A 9 -6.21 7.65 -17.35
C GLU A 9 -7.07 7.06 -16.23
N LEU A 10 -8.40 7.10 -16.39
CA LEU A 10 -9.34 6.49 -15.44
C LEU A 10 -9.15 4.98 -15.32
N SER A 11 -8.88 4.27 -16.41
CA SER A 11 -8.68 2.81 -16.36
C SER A 11 -7.42 2.41 -15.61
N TYR A 12 -6.32 3.17 -15.70
CA TYR A 12 -5.12 2.91 -14.89
C TYR A 12 -5.36 3.16 -13.40
N LEU A 13 -6.12 4.21 -13.05
CA LEU A 13 -6.44 4.49 -11.65
C LEU A 13 -7.34 3.40 -11.06
N GLU A 14 -8.30 2.90 -11.83
CA GLU A 14 -9.16 1.77 -11.45
C GLU A 14 -8.35 0.48 -11.30
N ASN A 15 -7.46 0.18 -12.24
CA ASN A 15 -6.55 -0.97 -12.14
C ASN A 15 -5.66 -0.89 -10.89
N TRP A 16 -5.10 0.28 -10.62
CA TRP A 16 -4.27 0.50 -9.43
C TRP A 16 -5.06 0.30 -8.12
N ARG A 17 -6.33 0.73 -8.09
CA ARG A 17 -7.24 0.46 -6.97
C ARG A 17 -7.58 -1.04 -6.85
N ALA A 18 -7.82 -1.73 -7.96
CA ALA A 18 -8.05 -3.18 -7.95
C ALA A 18 -6.83 -3.94 -7.41
N LEU A 19 -5.62 -3.54 -7.81
CA LEU A 19 -4.37 -4.06 -7.24
C LEU A 19 -4.26 -3.77 -5.74
N SER A 20 -4.63 -2.57 -5.29
CA SER A 20 -4.61 -2.26 -3.85
C SER A 20 -5.53 -3.17 -3.04
N LEU A 21 -6.70 -3.52 -3.58
CA LEU A 21 -7.64 -4.44 -2.93
C LEU A 21 -7.05 -5.86 -2.84
N ARG A 22 -6.45 -6.35 -3.93
CA ARG A 22 -5.77 -7.65 -3.96
C ARG A 22 -4.66 -7.72 -2.91
N ILE A 23 -3.89 -6.64 -2.75
CA ILE A 23 -2.84 -6.54 -1.74
C ILE A 23 -3.43 -6.51 -0.33
N ARG A 24 -4.41 -5.64 -0.07
CA ARG A 24 -4.99 -5.45 1.26
C ARG A 24 -5.63 -6.72 1.80
N CYS A 25 -6.24 -7.52 0.91
CA CYS A 25 -6.93 -8.76 1.25
C CYS A 25 -6.04 -10.00 1.06
N ALA A 26 -4.77 -9.84 0.69
CA ALA A 26 -3.84 -10.95 0.43
C ALA A 26 -4.45 -12.03 -0.49
N LEU A 27 -5.10 -11.63 -1.59
CA LEU A 27 -5.84 -12.58 -2.46
C LEU A 27 -4.94 -13.58 -3.17
N GLU A 28 -3.68 -13.21 -3.44
CA GLU A 28 -2.65 -14.04 -4.04
C GLU A 28 -1.34 -13.88 -3.26
N PRO A 29 -1.26 -14.38 -2.00
CA PRO A 29 -0.16 -14.08 -1.10
C PRO A 29 1.16 -14.74 -1.53
N ASP A 30 1.08 -15.72 -2.42
CA ASP A 30 2.23 -16.45 -2.97
C ASP A 30 2.75 -15.83 -4.28
N GLU A 31 2.14 -14.73 -4.75
CA GLU A 31 2.58 -13.99 -5.93
C GLU A 31 3.14 -12.62 -5.51
N PRO A 32 4.41 -12.54 -5.04
CA PRO A 32 5.01 -11.30 -4.54
C PRO A 32 5.12 -10.21 -5.63
N ARG A 33 5.12 -10.59 -6.92
CA ARG A 33 5.17 -9.62 -8.03
C ARG A 33 3.93 -8.72 -8.06
N LEU A 34 2.84 -9.11 -7.40
CA LEU A 34 1.66 -8.26 -7.25
C LEU A 34 2.01 -6.89 -6.62
N ILE A 35 2.87 -6.88 -5.60
CA ILE A 35 3.30 -5.63 -4.95
C ILE A 35 4.18 -4.80 -5.92
N GLU A 36 5.09 -5.46 -6.64
CA GLU A 36 5.94 -4.77 -7.63
C GLU A 36 5.12 -4.15 -8.76
N HIS A 37 4.10 -4.87 -9.23
CA HIS A 37 3.18 -4.41 -10.26
C HIS A 37 2.37 -3.19 -9.76
N TYR A 38 1.79 -3.26 -8.56
CA TYR A 38 1.11 -2.11 -7.93
C TYR A 38 2.02 -0.87 -7.81
N LEU A 39 3.28 -1.06 -7.41
CA LEU A 39 4.25 0.03 -7.31
C LEU A 39 4.64 0.58 -8.70
N ALA A 40 4.74 -0.28 -9.72
CA ALA A 40 5.03 0.15 -11.09
C ALA A 40 3.89 0.96 -11.69
N GLU A 41 2.65 0.51 -11.51
CA GLU A 41 1.43 1.24 -11.89
C GLU A 41 1.35 2.59 -11.16
N GLY A 42 1.65 2.64 -9.86
CA GLY A 42 1.72 3.91 -9.12
C GLY A 42 2.75 4.89 -9.70
N ARG A 43 3.93 4.41 -10.12
CA ARG A 43 4.93 5.25 -10.80
C ARG A 43 4.46 5.72 -12.18
N TYR A 44 3.74 4.87 -12.91
CA TYR A 44 3.14 5.25 -14.18
C TYR A 44 2.12 6.37 -13.98
N LEU A 45 1.19 6.20 -13.03
CA LEU A 45 0.19 7.22 -12.68
C LEU A 45 0.84 8.56 -12.33
N ALA A 46 1.86 8.55 -11.46
CA ALA A 46 2.56 9.77 -11.04
C ALA A 46 3.25 10.51 -12.20
N ARG A 47 3.68 9.79 -13.24
CA ARG A 47 4.47 10.36 -14.35
C ARG A 47 3.62 10.74 -15.56
N PHE A 48 2.54 10.02 -15.82
CA PHE A 48 1.82 10.08 -17.10
C PHE A 48 0.35 10.46 -16.98
N THR A 49 -0.15 10.77 -15.77
CA THR A 49 -1.54 11.19 -15.54
C THR A 49 -1.60 12.43 -14.67
N ALA A 50 -2.79 13.01 -14.49
CA ALA A 50 -3.00 14.12 -13.54
C ALA A 50 -2.99 13.70 -12.05
N THR A 51 -2.74 12.42 -11.74
CA THR A 51 -2.81 11.89 -10.38
C THR A 51 -1.68 12.43 -9.50
N PRO A 52 -1.98 13.08 -8.35
CA PRO A 52 -0.93 13.69 -7.53
C PRO A 52 0.07 12.68 -6.96
N PRO A 53 1.40 12.86 -7.16
CA PRO A 53 2.42 11.95 -6.62
C PRO A 53 2.38 11.81 -5.10
N LEU A 54 2.06 12.89 -4.39
CA LEU A 54 1.88 12.87 -2.94
C LEU A 54 0.77 11.92 -2.52
N MET A 55 -0.38 11.97 -3.20
CA MET A 55 -1.52 11.10 -2.91
C MET A 55 -1.17 9.63 -3.15
N LEU A 56 -0.48 9.33 -4.26
CA LEU A 56 -0.04 7.98 -4.58
C LEU A 56 0.93 7.43 -3.53
N ALA A 57 1.93 8.23 -3.13
CA ALA A 57 2.92 7.81 -2.13
C ALA A 57 2.30 7.63 -0.74
N GLU A 58 1.45 8.56 -0.27
CA GLU A 58 0.74 8.44 1.02
C GLU A 58 -0.19 7.22 1.04
N THR A 59 -0.93 6.98 -0.05
CA THR A 59 -1.85 5.85 -0.16
C THR A 59 -1.10 4.52 -0.21
N THR A 60 -0.01 4.45 -0.99
CA THR A 60 0.85 3.26 -1.06
C THR A 60 1.47 2.94 0.31
N PHE A 61 1.99 3.95 1.01
CA PHE A 61 2.55 3.78 2.35
C PHE A 61 1.50 3.20 3.31
N ARG A 62 0.30 3.81 3.35
CA ARG A 62 -0.79 3.37 4.21
C ARG A 62 -1.23 1.94 3.89
N LEU A 63 -1.44 1.62 2.61
CA LEU A 63 -1.80 0.27 2.18
C LEU A 63 -0.82 -0.78 2.70
N LEU A 64 0.48 -0.58 2.47
CA LEU A 64 1.50 -1.56 2.84
C LEU A 64 1.64 -1.68 4.36
N MET A 65 1.58 -0.56 5.09
CA MET A 65 1.63 -0.57 6.56
C MET A 65 0.41 -1.24 7.19
N ASP A 66 -0.79 -0.91 6.70
CA ASP A 66 -2.04 -1.50 7.21
C ASP A 66 -2.09 -2.99 6.91
N THR A 67 -1.66 -3.41 5.71
CA THR A 67 -1.58 -4.82 5.32
C THR A 67 -0.53 -5.58 6.15
N ALA A 68 0.65 -4.99 6.38
CA ALA A 68 1.68 -5.61 7.21
C ALA A 68 1.24 -5.81 8.67
N ARG A 69 0.46 -4.87 9.21
CA ARG A 69 -0.02 -4.92 10.60
C ARG A 69 -1.25 -5.80 10.81
N ASP A 70 -1.92 -6.22 9.73
CA ASP A 70 -3.12 -7.03 9.82
C ASP A 70 -2.79 -8.48 10.22
N THR A 71 -3.08 -8.84 11.47
CA THR A 71 -2.79 -10.16 12.03
C THR A 71 -3.66 -11.27 11.45
N ALA A 72 -4.76 -10.95 10.74
CA ALA A 72 -5.57 -11.95 10.04
C ALA A 72 -4.91 -12.43 8.74
N LEU A 73 -3.89 -11.72 8.22
CA LEU A 73 -3.21 -12.08 6.99
C LEU A 73 -2.03 -13.05 7.22
N PRO A 74 -1.63 -13.83 6.20
CA PRO A 74 -0.47 -14.71 6.28
C PRO A 74 0.82 -13.96 6.64
N TRP A 75 1.63 -14.52 7.55
CA TRP A 75 2.85 -13.90 8.04
C TRP A 75 3.82 -13.51 6.92
N HIS A 76 4.01 -14.37 5.91
CA HIS A 76 4.91 -14.08 4.80
C HIS A 76 4.45 -12.88 3.97
N TRP A 77 3.16 -12.76 3.69
CA TRP A 77 2.59 -11.63 2.95
C TRP A 77 2.78 -10.31 3.70
N ARG A 78 2.60 -10.34 5.03
CA ARG A 78 2.81 -9.18 5.90
C ARG A 78 4.26 -8.71 5.89
N CYS A 79 5.20 -9.65 5.95
CA CYS A 79 6.64 -9.36 5.83
C CYS A 79 6.97 -8.76 4.46
N LEU A 80 6.48 -9.36 3.39
CA LEU A 80 6.67 -8.85 2.02
C LEU A 80 6.14 -7.42 1.87
N CYS A 81 4.97 -7.10 2.44
CA CYS A 81 4.44 -5.73 2.42
C CYS A 81 5.37 -4.77 3.17
N LEU A 82 5.80 -5.15 4.38
CA LEU A 82 6.68 -4.32 5.21
C LEU A 82 8.02 -4.03 4.51
N ASP A 83 8.61 -5.03 3.86
CA ASP A 83 9.86 -4.92 3.10
C ASP A 83 9.77 -3.93 1.93
N GLN A 84 8.56 -3.60 1.47
CA GLN A 84 8.35 -2.64 0.38
C GLN A 84 8.00 -1.22 0.87
N VAL A 85 7.71 -1.00 2.15
CA VAL A 85 7.26 0.30 2.70
C VAL A 85 8.31 1.42 2.53
N TRP A 86 9.60 1.07 2.50
CA TRP A 86 10.66 2.07 2.30
C TRP A 86 10.52 2.80 0.96
N ARG A 87 9.93 2.19 -0.07
CA ARG A 87 9.79 2.77 -1.41
C ARG A 87 8.86 4.00 -1.39
N PRO A 88 7.59 3.90 -0.96
CA PRO A 88 6.76 5.09 -0.82
C PRO A 88 7.28 6.08 0.23
N LEU A 89 7.97 5.62 1.29
CA LEU A 89 8.58 6.53 2.25
C LEU A 89 9.69 7.40 1.62
N ARG A 90 10.53 6.81 0.76
CA ARG A 90 11.53 7.55 -0.03
C ARG A 90 10.86 8.52 -0.99
N ASP A 91 9.78 8.09 -1.65
CA ASP A 91 9.06 8.94 -2.60
C ASP A 91 8.40 10.15 -1.87
N LEU A 92 7.87 9.94 -0.65
CA LEU A 92 7.41 11.01 0.24
C LEU A 92 8.54 11.96 0.66
N GLN A 93 9.72 11.44 0.96
CA GLN A 93 10.89 12.25 1.31
C GLN A 93 11.27 13.21 0.18
N ALA A 94 11.27 12.71 -1.07
CA ALA A 94 11.65 13.48 -2.24
C ALA A 94 10.74 14.69 -2.49
N ILE A 95 9.49 14.65 -2.03
CA ILE A 95 8.49 15.73 -2.20
C ILE A 95 8.23 16.55 -0.92
N ALA A 96 8.94 16.26 0.17
CA ALA A 96 8.82 16.92 1.47
C ALA A 96 9.56 18.28 1.52
N VAL A 97 9.18 19.20 0.62
CA VAL A 97 9.83 20.51 0.48
C VAL A 97 9.29 21.52 1.51
N THR A 98 8.05 21.38 1.95
CA THR A 98 7.43 22.26 2.97
C THR A 98 7.60 21.68 4.37
N PRO A 99 7.60 22.52 5.42
CA PRO A 99 7.67 22.04 6.80
C PRO A 99 6.55 21.04 7.14
N ASP A 100 5.30 21.30 6.71
CA ASP A 100 4.18 20.38 6.96
C ASP A 100 4.40 19.00 6.32
N ARG A 101 4.93 18.96 5.09
CA ARG A 101 5.23 17.69 4.42
C ARG A 101 6.40 16.97 5.05
N ARG A 102 7.43 17.69 5.54
CA ARG A 102 8.53 17.09 6.32
C ARG A 102 8.02 16.46 7.61
N GLN A 103 7.13 17.14 8.33
CA GLN A 103 6.52 16.60 9.54
C GLN A 103 5.72 15.32 9.25
N ARG A 104 4.92 15.31 8.16
CA ARG A 104 4.20 14.10 7.74
C ARG A 104 5.14 12.95 7.36
N TRP A 105 6.21 13.24 6.62
CA TRP A 105 7.23 12.25 6.28
C TRP A 105 7.90 11.68 7.54
N GLN A 106 8.29 12.53 8.49
CA GLN A 106 8.87 12.10 9.77
C GLN A 106 7.91 11.19 10.56
N ALA A 107 6.61 11.51 10.58
CA ALA A 107 5.61 10.66 11.22
C ALA A 107 5.55 9.28 10.55
N CYS A 108 5.57 9.20 9.22
CA CYS A 108 5.62 7.94 8.48
C CYS A 108 6.92 7.17 8.76
N ALA A 109 8.06 7.85 8.78
CA ALA A 109 9.35 7.23 9.09
C ALA A 109 9.38 6.66 10.51
N GLN A 110 8.83 7.39 11.49
CA GLN A 110 8.70 6.92 12.87
C GLN A 110 7.79 5.70 12.97
N GLN A 111 6.66 5.70 12.26
CA GLN A 111 5.75 4.55 12.22
C GLN A 111 6.41 3.30 11.65
N LEU A 112 7.25 3.44 10.62
CA LEU A 112 8.01 2.32 10.06
C LEU A 112 9.10 1.85 11.04
N ALA A 113 9.88 2.78 11.58
CA ALA A 113 10.99 2.47 12.48
C ALA A 113 10.57 1.80 13.80
N THR A 114 9.34 2.08 14.26
CA THR A 114 8.77 1.50 15.48
C THR A 114 7.80 0.35 15.20
N CYS A 115 7.66 -0.07 13.94
CA CYS A 115 6.76 -1.16 13.58
C CYS A 115 7.30 -2.49 14.09
N VAL A 116 6.55 -3.13 14.98
CA VAL A 116 6.81 -4.49 15.44
C VAL A 116 5.66 -5.37 14.98
N LEU A 117 5.96 -6.37 14.15
CA LEU A 117 4.94 -7.29 13.66
C LEU A 117 4.56 -8.29 14.75
N GLN A 118 3.27 -8.29 15.13
CA GLN A 118 2.68 -9.34 15.96
C GLN A 118 2.49 -10.62 15.14
N PRO A 119 2.59 -11.82 15.73
CA PRO A 119 2.28 -13.07 15.04
C PRO A 119 0.92 -13.04 14.34
N SER A 120 0.77 -13.77 13.24
CA SER A 120 -0.55 -13.93 12.62
C SER A 120 -1.44 -14.80 13.50
N ILE A 121 -2.73 -14.51 13.48
CA ILE A 121 -3.75 -15.28 14.18
C ILE A 121 -3.73 -16.71 13.61
N PRO A 122 -3.66 -17.75 14.46
CA PRO A 122 -3.68 -19.13 13.97
C PRO A 122 -5.04 -19.44 13.32
N LEU A 123 -5.02 -20.31 12.32
CA LEU A 123 -6.21 -20.67 11.56
C LEU A 123 -7.37 -21.17 12.45
N SER A 124 -7.06 -21.83 13.56
CA SER A 124 -8.04 -22.31 14.53
C SER A 124 -8.89 -21.20 15.16
N GLU A 125 -8.29 -20.03 15.41
CA GLU A 125 -8.99 -18.88 16.00
C GLU A 125 -9.82 -18.11 14.94
N LEU A 126 -9.41 -18.15 13.67
CA LEU A 126 -10.17 -17.53 12.57
C LEU A 126 -11.49 -18.27 12.27
N VAL A 127 -11.52 -19.59 12.47
CA VAL A 127 -12.70 -20.44 12.19
C VAL A 127 -13.71 -20.38 13.34
N GLN A 128 -13.27 -19.98 14.54
CA GLN A 128 -14.16 -19.61 15.63
C GLN A 128 -14.76 -18.24 15.34
N GLY A 129 -15.64 -18.16 14.33
CA GLY A 129 -16.62 -17.08 14.28
C GLY A 129 -17.26 -17.01 15.66
N HIS A 130 -17.19 -15.85 16.32
CA HIS A 130 -17.70 -15.69 17.67
C HIS A 130 -19.14 -16.20 17.72
N CYS A 131 -19.34 -17.40 18.24
CA CYS A 131 -20.64 -17.91 18.63
C CYS A 131 -20.97 -17.31 20.00
N ASP A 132 -20.95 -15.98 20.08
CA ASP A 132 -21.36 -15.26 21.27
C ASP A 132 -22.74 -14.65 20.97
N GLU A 133 -23.75 -15.42 21.39
CA GLU A 133 -25.18 -15.12 21.66
C GLU A 133 -26.03 -14.33 20.66
#